data_AF-A0A538K5P9-F1
#
_entry.id   AF-A0A538K5P9-F1
#
_cell.length_a   1.000
_cell.length_b   1.000
_cell.length_c   1.000
_cell.angle_alpha   90.00
_cell.angle_beta   90.00
_cell.angle_gamma   90.00
#
_symmetry.space_group_name_H-M   'P 1'
#
loop_
_entity.id
_entity.type
_entity.pdbx_description
1 polymer ?
#
loop_
_entity_poly.entity_id
_entity_poly.type
_entity_poly.pdbx_seq_one_letter_code
_entity_poly.pdbx_strand_id
1 'polypeptide(L)'
;MADRIELTLRPKTDVKPLDRETAERIGHVARAETVALGEGGAVFGFSVPAADIAAVRGNVELAARFELGAHWHTRYELVSR
;
A
#
# COMPACT_ATOMS: atom_id res chain seq x y z
N MET A 1 -16.47 -10.81 -13.08
CA MET A 1 -16.09 -9.97 -11.95
C MET A 1 -14.57 -9.95 -11.98
N ALA A 2 -13.93 -8.82 -12.28
CA ALA A 2 -12.47 -8.79 -12.37
C ALA A 2 -11.89 -9.04 -10.98
N ASP A 3 -10.98 -10.00 -10.84
CA ASP A 3 -10.24 -10.22 -9.59
C ASP A 3 -9.43 -8.94 -9.31
N ARG A 4 -9.88 -8.16 -8.33
CA ARG A 4 -9.20 -6.94 -7.90
C ARG A 4 -8.12 -7.35 -6.90
N ILE A 5 -6.90 -6.89 -7.13
CA ILE A 5 -5.80 -7.08 -6.17
C ILE A 5 -5.93 -5.98 -5.12
N GLU A 6 -5.93 -6.38 -3.85
CA GLU A 6 -5.92 -5.47 -2.70
C GLU A 6 -4.64 -5.65 -1.90
N LEU A 7 -3.87 -4.57 -1.76
CA LEU A 7 -2.69 -4.52 -0.91
C LEU A 7 -2.92 -3.60 0.26
N THR A 8 -2.65 -4.08 1.47
CA THR A 8 -2.80 -3.28 2.69
C THR A 8 -1.43 -2.95 3.27
N LEU A 9 -1.12 -1.66 3.36
CA LEU A 9 0.02 -1.15 4.11
C LEU A 9 -0.44 -0.74 5.50
N ARG A 10 0.03 -1.47 6.51
CA ARG A 10 -0.39 -1.23 7.90
C ARG A 10 0.79 -0.96 8.82
N PRO A 11 0.61 -0.10 9.83
CA PRO A 11 1.62 0.07 10.88
C PRO A 11 1.76 -1.23 11.68
N LYS A 12 2.98 -1.53 12.12
CA LYS A 12 3.23 -2.55 13.15
C LYS A 12 2.80 -2.01 14.51
N THR A 13 2.81 -2.89 15.52
CA THR A 13 2.51 -2.52 16.91
C THR A 13 3.32 -1.29 17.36
N ASP A 14 2.66 -0.35 18.03
CA ASP A 14 3.23 0.90 18.56
C ASP A 14 3.79 1.88 17.51
N VAL A 15 3.48 1.67 16.22
CA VAL A 15 3.84 2.60 15.15
C VAL A 15 2.68 3.54 14.87
N LYS A 16 3.03 4.81 14.60
CA LYS A 16 2.06 5.84 14.20
C LYS A 16 1.24 5.37 12.98
N PRO A 17 -0.10 5.50 13.01
CA PRO A 17 -0.92 5.25 11.84
C PRO A 17 -0.52 6.11 10.63
N LEU A 18 -0.73 5.57 9.42
CA LEU A 18 -0.61 6.36 8.20
C LEU A 18 -1.64 7.50 8.23
N ASP A 19 -1.19 8.71 7.90
CA ASP A 19 -2.11 9.79 7.60
C ASP A 19 -2.63 9.68 6.15
N ARG A 20 -3.73 10.39 5.91
CA ARG A 20 -4.45 10.36 4.63
C ARG A 20 -3.59 10.86 3.47
N GLU A 21 -2.86 11.94 3.68
CA GLU A 21 -2.02 12.54 2.64
C GLU A 21 -0.93 11.56 2.19
N THR A 22 -0.24 10.93 3.13
CA THR A 22 0.77 9.92 2.84
C THR A 22 0.17 8.72 2.12
N ALA A 23 -1.00 8.23 2.56
CA ALA A 23 -1.68 7.13 1.88
C ALA A 23 -2.06 7.48 0.43
N GLU A 24 -2.59 8.67 0.18
CA GLU A 24 -2.95 9.14 -1.16
C GLU A 24 -1.71 9.29 -2.06
N ARG A 25 -0.60 9.81 -1.54
CA ARG A 25 0.68 9.91 -2.29
C ARG A 25 1.24 8.54 -2.65
N ILE A 26 1.24 7.60 -1.70
CA ILE A 26 1.68 6.22 -1.96
C ILE A 26 0.80 5.59 -3.04
N GLY A 27 -0.52 5.74 -2.94
CA GLY A 27 -1.45 5.21 -3.93
C GLY A 27 -1.24 5.82 -5.32
N HIS A 28 -1.01 7.13 -5.40
CA HIS A 28 -0.72 7.82 -6.65
C HIS A 28 0.55 7.30 -7.32
N VAL A 29 1.66 7.19 -6.58
CA VAL A 29 2.93 6.68 -7.09
C VAL A 29 2.82 5.20 -7.47
N ALA A 30 2.10 4.42 -6.68
CA ALA A 30 1.88 2.99 -6.95
C ALA A 30 0.90 2.72 -8.10
N ARG A 31 0.20 3.75 -8.60
CA ARG A 31 -0.89 3.66 -9.59
C ARG A 31 -2.08 2.82 -9.08
N ALA A 32 -2.40 2.95 -7.80
CA ALA A 32 -3.61 2.38 -7.25
C ALA A 32 -4.84 3.10 -7.80
N GLU A 33 -5.86 2.35 -8.19
CA GLU A 33 -7.14 2.92 -8.64
C GLU A 33 -7.97 3.43 -7.47
N THR A 34 -7.86 2.76 -6.33
CA THR A 34 -8.55 3.13 -5.10
C THR A 34 -7.59 3.14 -3.93
N VAL A 35 -7.73 4.14 -3.07
CA VAL A 35 -7.03 4.23 -1.78
C VAL A 35 -8.08 4.38 -0.69
N ALA A 36 -8.11 3.46 0.27
CA ALA A 36 -8.96 3.54 1.44
C ALA A 36 -8.09 3.51 2.70
N LEU A 37 -8.19 4.54 3.54
CA LEU A 37 -7.52 4.57 4.84
C LEU A 37 -8.50 4.18 5.94
N GLY A 38 -8.15 3.19 6.75
CA GLY A 38 -8.90 2.78 7.93
C GLY A 38 -8.00 2.53 9.14
N GLU A 39 -8.58 2.09 10.25
CA GLU A 39 -7.85 1.81 11.50
C GLU A 39 -6.75 0.75 11.31
N GLY A 40 -6.95 -0.17 10.36
CA GLY A 40 -5.99 -1.24 10.04
C GLY A 40 -4.90 -0.84 9.04
N GLY A 41 -4.83 0.41 8.57
CA GLY A 41 -3.87 0.86 7.56
C GLY A 41 -4.51 1.33 6.26
N ALA A 42 -3.68 1.56 5.24
CA ALA A 42 -4.09 1.99 3.91
C ALA A 42 -4.25 0.78 2.97
N VAL A 43 -5.42 0.65 2.34
CA VAL A 43 -5.75 -0.37 1.35
C VAL A 43 -5.67 0.24 -0.05
N PHE A 44 -4.88 -0.39 -0.90
CA PHE A 44 -4.64 -0.02 -2.29
C PHE A 44 -5.28 -1.06 -3.21
N GLY A 45 -6.22 -0.62 -4.05
CA GLY A 45 -6.92 -1.48 -4.99
C GLY A 45 -6.41 -1.31 -6.42
N PHE A 46 -6.23 -2.43 -7.12
CA PHE A 46 -5.73 -2.48 -8.50
C PHE A 46 -6.58 -3.43 -9.33
N SER A 47 -7.04 -2.98 -10.50
CA SER A 47 -7.77 -3.80 -11.46
C SER A 47 -6.81 -4.31 -12.55
N VAL A 48 -5.85 -5.14 -12.13
CA VAL A 48 -4.89 -5.82 -13.02
C VAL A 48 -5.04 -7.34 -12.90
N PRO A 49 -4.60 -8.11 -13.91
CA PRO A 49 -4.54 -9.57 -13.80
C PRO A 49 -3.77 -10.03 -12.56
N ALA A 50 -4.21 -11.13 -11.93
CA ALA A 50 -3.54 -11.69 -10.74
C ALA A 50 -2.05 -12.04 -10.97
N ALA A 51 -1.67 -12.33 -12.22
CA ALA A 51 -0.27 -12.55 -12.61
C ALA A 51 0.63 -11.33 -12.33
N ASP A 52 0.06 -10.12 -12.25
CA ASP A 52 0.79 -8.87 -12.04
C ASP A 52 0.93 -8.49 -10.55
N ILE A 53 0.50 -9.35 -9.61
CA ILE A 53 0.54 -9.07 -8.17
C ILE A 53 1.95 -8.68 -7.68
N ALA A 54 3.00 -9.32 -8.22
CA ALA A 54 4.38 -9.01 -7.85
C ALA A 54 4.80 -7.60 -8.31
N ALA A 55 4.38 -7.19 -9.51
CA ALA A 55 4.67 -5.86 -10.04
C ALA A 55 3.94 -4.77 -9.25
N VAL A 56 2.65 -4.99 -8.99
CA VAL A 56 1.84 -4.08 -8.17
C VAL A 56 2.40 -3.95 -6.75
N ARG A 57 2.80 -5.07 -6.14
CA ARG A 57 3.47 -5.08 -4.83
C ARG A 57 4.75 -4.26 -4.86
N GLY A 58 5.61 -4.48 -5.86
CA GLY A 58 6.85 -3.73 -6.03
C GLY A 58 6.62 -2.22 -6.15
N ASN A 59 5.55 -1.80 -6.84
CA ASN A 59 5.18 -0.39 -6.96
C ASN A 59 4.80 0.22 -5.60
N VAL A 60 4.02 -0.50 -4.79
CA VAL A 60 3.65 -0.04 -3.42
C VAL A 60 4.87 0.01 -2.51
N GLU A 61 5.77 -0.98 -2.57
CA GLU A 61 7.00 -1.00 -1.78
C GLU A 61 7.95 0.15 -2.15
N LEU A 62 8.06 0.46 -3.44
CA LEU A 62 8.83 1.61 -3.93
C LEU A 62 8.21 2.93 -3.47
N ALA A 63 6.89 3.08 -3.63
CA ALA A 63 6.17 4.27 -3.17
C ALA A 63 6.29 4.47 -1.66
N ALA A 64 6.14 3.40 -0.87
CA ALA A 64 6.34 3.42 0.58
C ALA A 64 7.77 3.82 0.94
N ARG A 65 8.78 3.36 0.19
CA ARG A 65 10.17 3.79 0.40
C ARG A 65 10.36 5.28 0.15
N PHE A 66 9.72 5.86 -0.85
CA PHE A 66 9.80 7.30 -1.13
C PHE A 66 9.13 8.13 -0.04
N GLU A 67 7.91 7.79 0.35
CA GLU A 67 7.12 8.60 1.29
C GLU A 67 7.50 8.35 2.77
N LEU A 68 7.83 7.11 3.13
CA LEU A 68 8.12 6.71 4.52
C LEU A 68 9.62 6.51 4.79
N GLY A 69 10.48 6.58 3.77
CA GLY A 69 11.92 6.44 3.86
C GLY A 69 12.44 5.00 3.75
N ALA A 70 13.77 4.85 3.67
CA ALA A 70 14.46 3.59 3.38
C ALA A 70 14.12 2.43 4.34
N HIS A 71 13.81 2.74 5.61
CA HIS A 71 13.52 1.76 6.65
C HIS A 71 12.02 1.63 6.93
N TRP A 72 11.15 1.96 5.97
CA TRP A 72 9.69 1.85 6.17
C TRP A 72 9.25 0.46 6.67
N HIS A 73 9.90 -0.60 6.19
CA HIS A 73 9.61 -2.00 6.53
C HIS A 73 9.89 -2.36 8.00
N THR A 74 10.60 -1.51 8.76
CA THR A 74 10.78 -1.71 10.21
C THR A 74 9.52 -1.29 10.97
N ARG A 75 8.75 -0.37 10.41
CA ARG A 75 7.58 0.27 11.03
C ARG A 75 6.25 -0.16 10.42
N TYR A 76 6.24 -0.51 9.14
CA TYR A 76 5.04 -0.91 8.43
C TYR A 76 5.25 -2.26 7.76
N GLU A 77 4.16 -2.92 7.43
CA GLU A 77 4.14 -4.16 6.68
C GLU A 77 3.10 -4.08 5.55
N LEU A 78 3.42 -4.75 4.44
CA LEU A 78 2.57 -4.83 3.26
C LEU A 78 2.03 -6.25 3.12
N VAL A 79 0.71 -6.38 3.24
CA VAL A 79 0.00 -7.67 3.17
C VAL A 79 -0.95 -7.68 1.97
N SER A 80 -1.02 -8.80 1.27
CA SER A 80 -2.02 -9.05 0.21
C SER A 80 -3.23 -9.74 0.83
N ARG A 81 -4.43 -9.30 0.47
CA ARG A 81 -5.67 -10.00 0.82
C ARG A 81 -6.12 -10.92 -0.30
#